data_AF-A0A1V3X0I6-F1
#
_entry.id   AF-A0A1V3X0I6-F1
#
_cell.length_a   1.000
_cell.length_b   1.000
_cell.length_c   1.000
_cell.angle_alpha   90.00
_cell.angle_beta   90.00
_cell.angle_gamma   90.00
#
_symmetry.space_group_name_H-M   'P 1'
#
loop_
_entity.id
_entity.type
_entity.pdbx_description
1 polymer ?
#
loop_
_entity_poly.entity_id
_entity_poly.type
_entity_poly.pdbx_seq_one_letter_code
_entity_poly.pdbx_strand_id
1 'polypeptide(L)'
;MVGPTVPLVGKPWFALSERNSPGSIIVNMSGNRFMNESMPYVEACHHMYGGKYGQGPGPGENIPAWLVFDQQYRDRYIFAGLQPGQRIPRKWLDSGVIIQAETLEELATKAGLPVDQFIATVQRFNGFARSGVDTDYHRGESAYDRYYGDPTNKPNPNLGEIRHAPYYAAKMVPGDLGTKGGIRTDVHGRALRDDGSIIDGLYAAGNVSSPVMGHTYPGPGGTIGPAMTFGYLAALHIAGER
;
A
#
# COMPACT_ATOMS: atom_id res chain seq x y z
N MET A 1 -2.34 -11.42 -2.16
CA MET A 1 -1.41 -10.30 -2.00
C MET A 1 -2.12 -9.06 -2.46
N VAL A 2 -2.09 -8.01 -1.65
CA VAL A 2 -2.78 -6.75 -1.92
C VAL A 2 -1.84 -5.59 -1.67
N GLY A 3 -2.08 -4.48 -2.34
CA GLY A 3 -1.26 -3.28 -2.21
C GLY A 3 -2.05 -2.01 -2.54
N PRO A 4 -1.77 -0.87 -1.85
CA PRO A 4 -2.45 0.39 -2.15
C PRO A 4 -2.29 0.76 -3.62
N THR A 5 -3.40 1.10 -4.25
CA THR A 5 -3.48 1.28 -5.70
C THR A 5 -4.28 2.53 -6.01
N VAL A 6 -3.76 3.32 -6.95
CA VAL A 6 -4.49 4.44 -7.56
C VAL A 6 -5.28 3.89 -8.75
N PRO A 7 -6.61 3.95 -8.76
CA PRO A 7 -7.44 3.39 -9.84
C PRO A 7 -7.48 4.34 -11.05
N LEU A 8 -6.31 4.59 -11.66
CA LEU A 8 -6.18 5.50 -12.80
C LEU A 8 -6.99 5.02 -14.00
N VAL A 9 -7.46 5.98 -14.79
CA VAL A 9 -8.22 5.70 -16.02
C VAL A 9 -7.37 4.89 -17.00
N GLY A 10 -7.87 3.70 -17.36
CA GLY A 10 -7.28 2.78 -18.34
C GLY A 10 -6.36 1.72 -17.75
N LYS A 11 -5.55 2.04 -16.74
CA LYS A 11 -4.69 1.05 -16.06
C LYS A 11 -4.45 1.45 -14.61
N PRO A 12 -4.80 0.60 -13.62
CA PRO A 12 -4.51 0.88 -12.22
C PRO A 12 -3.01 0.98 -11.96
N TRP A 13 -2.64 1.79 -10.97
CA TRP A 13 -1.24 1.99 -10.57
C TRP A 13 -1.00 1.51 -9.15
N PHE A 14 -0.12 0.53 -9.00
CA PHE A 14 0.32 0.06 -7.68
C PHE A 14 1.25 1.11 -7.05
N ALA A 15 0.76 1.77 -6.00
CA ALA A 15 1.46 2.86 -5.34
C ALA A 15 2.40 2.32 -4.26
N LEU A 16 3.66 2.14 -4.64
CA LEU A 16 4.70 1.65 -3.74
C LEU A 16 5.58 2.81 -3.26
N SER A 17 6.40 3.38 -4.15
CA SER A 17 7.30 4.48 -3.81
C SER A 17 6.55 5.76 -3.47
N GLU A 18 5.39 6.00 -4.09
CA GLU A 18 4.63 7.23 -3.92
C GLU A 18 4.27 7.49 -2.46
N ARG A 19 3.91 6.43 -1.72
CA ARG A 19 3.54 6.51 -0.30
C ARG A 19 4.73 6.77 0.62
N ASN A 20 5.94 6.44 0.16
CA ASN A 20 7.15 6.51 0.96
C ASN A 20 7.81 7.89 0.90
N SER A 21 7.70 8.58 -0.25
CA SER A 21 8.32 9.88 -0.46
C SER A 21 7.80 10.95 0.52
N PRO A 22 8.68 11.83 1.02
CA PRO A 22 8.31 12.89 1.97
C PRO A 22 7.40 13.92 1.29
N GLY A 23 6.63 14.67 2.08
CA GLY A 23 5.64 15.62 1.53
C GLY A 23 4.34 14.93 1.08
N SER A 24 4.02 13.77 1.66
CA SER A 24 2.77 13.06 1.42
C SER A 24 2.22 12.40 2.67
N ILE A 25 0.90 12.23 2.76
CA ILE A 25 0.22 11.43 3.81
C ILE A 25 -0.96 10.67 3.21
N ILE A 26 -1.45 9.65 3.90
CA ILE A 26 -2.70 8.97 3.53
C ILE A 26 -3.74 9.23 4.62
N VAL A 27 -4.89 9.75 4.21
CA VAL A 27 -6.04 10.02 5.10
C VAL A 27 -7.25 9.19 4.70
N ASN A 28 -8.02 8.76 5.69
CA ASN A 28 -9.33 8.15 5.47
C ASN A 28 -10.42 9.20 5.23
N MET A 29 -11.66 8.77 5.00
CA MET A 29 -12.80 9.66 4.75
C MET A 29 -13.20 10.52 5.96
N SER A 30 -12.67 10.24 7.16
CA SER A 30 -12.82 11.12 8.33
C SER A 30 -11.74 12.22 8.39
N GLY A 31 -10.83 12.30 7.41
CA GLY A 31 -9.75 13.28 7.38
C GLY A 31 -8.56 12.93 8.28
N ASN A 32 -8.49 11.69 8.80
CA ASN A 32 -7.45 11.23 9.70
C ASN A 32 -6.43 10.34 9.01
N ARG A 33 -5.16 10.45 9.39
CA ARG A 33 -4.19 9.38 9.18
C ARG A 33 -4.63 8.15 9.99
N PHE A 34 -4.21 6.96 9.56
CA PHE A 34 -4.58 5.70 10.22
C PHE A 34 -3.47 4.63 10.18
N MET A 35 -2.31 4.96 9.61
CA MET A 35 -1.17 4.06 9.48
C MET A 35 0.12 4.85 9.17
N ASN A 36 1.27 4.17 9.32
CA ASN A 36 2.52 4.60 8.71
C ASN A 36 2.45 4.39 7.19
N GLU A 37 2.49 5.45 6.41
CA GLU A 37 2.36 5.35 4.94
C GLU A 37 3.53 4.61 4.27
N SER A 38 4.69 4.55 4.92
CA SER A 38 5.89 3.88 4.42
C SER A 38 5.93 2.37 4.75
N MET A 39 4.94 1.84 5.46
CA MET A 39 4.91 0.42 5.86
C MET A 39 4.76 -0.54 4.67
N PRO A 40 5.07 -1.85 4.86
CA PRO A 40 4.87 -2.88 3.85
C PRO A 40 3.46 -2.86 3.25
N TYR A 41 3.37 -2.98 1.93
CA TYR A 41 2.12 -2.77 1.19
C TYR A 41 0.97 -3.71 1.58
N VAL A 42 1.27 -4.95 1.99
CA VAL A 42 0.24 -5.88 2.49
C VAL A 42 -0.33 -5.39 3.82
N GLU A 43 0.52 -4.91 4.72
CA GLU A 43 0.11 -4.34 6.01
C GLU A 43 -0.67 -3.04 5.81
N ALA A 44 -0.22 -2.17 4.90
CA ALA A 44 -0.95 -0.96 4.54
C ALA A 44 -2.39 -1.29 4.08
N CYS A 45 -2.56 -2.31 3.23
CA CYS A 45 -3.90 -2.76 2.85
C CYS A 45 -4.69 -3.38 4.02
N HIS A 46 -4.07 -4.09 4.95
CA HIS A 46 -4.78 -4.53 6.15
C HIS A 46 -5.29 -3.34 6.96
N HIS A 47 -4.50 -2.29 7.11
CA HIS A 47 -4.94 -1.05 7.75
C HIS A 47 -6.04 -0.34 6.95
N MET A 48 -6.04 -0.42 5.62
CA MET A 48 -7.15 0.08 4.80
C MET A 48 -8.45 -0.67 5.09
N TYR A 49 -8.38 -2.01 5.19
CA TYR A 49 -9.54 -2.83 5.54
C TYR A 49 -9.94 -2.71 7.03
N GLY A 50 -9.00 -2.45 7.93
CA GLY A 50 -9.25 -2.39 9.37
C GLY A 50 -9.27 -3.77 10.05
N GLY A 51 -9.57 -3.79 11.34
CA GLY A 51 -9.53 -5.01 12.15
C GLY A 51 -8.17 -5.74 12.18
N LYS A 52 -8.16 -6.99 12.64
CA LYS A 52 -6.93 -7.80 12.74
C LYS A 52 -6.59 -8.41 11.38
N TYR A 53 -5.50 -7.95 10.76
CA TYR A 53 -5.06 -8.38 9.43
C TYR A 53 -6.08 -8.12 8.31
N GLY A 54 -6.84 -7.01 8.39
CA GLY A 54 -7.85 -6.70 7.39
C GLY A 54 -9.16 -7.50 7.55
N GLN A 55 -9.38 -8.14 8.69
CA GLN A 55 -10.58 -8.94 8.97
C GLN A 55 -11.55 -8.17 9.87
N GLY A 56 -12.78 -7.97 9.38
CA GLY A 56 -13.85 -7.25 10.08
C GLY A 56 -15.21 -7.43 9.39
N PRO A 57 -16.29 -6.86 9.95
CA PRO A 57 -17.67 -7.12 9.54
C PRO A 57 -18.14 -6.42 8.24
N GLY A 58 -17.31 -5.62 7.57
CA GLY A 58 -17.77 -4.77 6.47
C GLY A 58 -16.65 -4.24 5.55
N PRO A 59 -16.99 -3.40 4.54
CA PRO A 59 -16.23 -3.20 3.30
C PRO A 59 -14.86 -2.50 3.41
N GLY A 60 -14.32 -2.37 4.63
CA GLY A 60 -13.04 -1.76 4.95
C GLY A 60 -13.20 -0.42 5.67
N GLU A 61 -12.58 -0.28 6.84
CA GLU A 61 -12.72 0.90 7.70
C GLU A 61 -12.22 2.21 7.06
N ASN A 62 -11.24 2.12 6.15
CA ASN A 62 -10.55 3.27 5.56
C ASN A 62 -10.58 3.23 4.02
N ILE A 63 -11.67 2.72 3.41
CA ILE A 63 -11.82 2.60 1.95
C ILE A 63 -12.97 3.48 1.42
N PRO A 64 -12.73 4.34 0.41
CA PRO A 64 -11.43 4.70 -0.13
C PRO A 64 -10.63 5.57 0.86
N ALA A 65 -9.34 5.70 0.60
CA ALA A 65 -8.47 6.69 1.25
C ALA A 65 -7.94 7.68 0.21
N TRP A 66 -7.29 8.75 0.67
CA TRP A 66 -6.64 9.74 -0.19
C TRP A 66 -5.16 9.85 0.15
N LEU A 67 -4.29 9.60 -0.84
CA LEU A 67 -2.89 10.01 -0.78
C LEU A 67 -2.83 11.50 -1.10
N VAL A 68 -2.53 12.30 -0.08
CA VAL A 68 -2.44 13.76 -0.15
C VAL A 68 -0.99 14.17 -0.28
N PHE A 69 -0.70 15.08 -1.20
CA PHE A 69 0.64 15.64 -1.45
C PHE A 69 0.52 17.03 -2.09
N ASP A 70 1.63 17.74 -2.23
CA ASP A 70 1.65 19.10 -2.74
C ASP A 70 2.51 19.25 -4.01
N GLN A 71 2.66 20.48 -4.49
CA GLN A 71 3.43 20.74 -5.70
C GLN A 71 4.93 20.47 -5.51
N GLN A 72 5.47 20.71 -4.31
CA GLN A 72 6.88 20.40 -4.02
C GLN A 72 7.15 18.90 -4.13
N TYR A 73 6.22 18.06 -3.65
CA TYR A 73 6.29 16.61 -3.88
C TYR A 73 6.32 16.29 -5.38
N ARG A 74 5.43 16.91 -6.18
CA ARG A 74 5.33 16.65 -7.63
C ARG A 74 6.56 17.10 -8.40
N ASP A 75 7.22 18.14 -7.95
CA ASP A 75 8.42 18.68 -8.58
C ASP A 75 9.67 17.86 -8.28
N ARG A 76 9.64 17.01 -7.23
CA ARG A 76 10.80 16.25 -6.76
C ARG A 76 10.72 14.75 -7.03
N TYR A 77 9.53 14.17 -7.00
CA TYR A 77 9.36 12.71 -6.98
C TYR A 77 8.60 12.18 -8.19
N ILE A 78 8.84 10.91 -8.52
CA ILE A 78 8.06 10.18 -9.51
C ILE A 78 6.69 9.89 -8.91
N PHE A 79 5.63 10.08 -9.69
CA PHE A 79 4.26 9.77 -9.28
C PHE A 79 3.53 9.08 -10.41
N ALA A 80 3.07 7.84 -10.21
CA ALA A 80 2.25 7.14 -11.20
C ALA A 80 2.89 7.05 -12.60
N GLY A 81 4.22 6.89 -12.65
CA GLY A 81 5.01 6.88 -13.89
C GLY A 81 5.33 8.25 -14.49
N LEU A 82 4.81 9.33 -13.90
CA LEU A 82 5.17 10.70 -14.25
C LEU A 82 6.50 11.07 -13.61
N GLN A 83 7.40 11.63 -14.40
CA GLN A 83 8.66 12.19 -13.92
C GLN A 83 8.42 13.44 -13.07
N PRO A 84 9.40 13.85 -12.23
CA PRO A 84 9.31 15.10 -11.47
C PRO A 84 9.00 16.30 -12.38
N GLY A 85 8.10 17.18 -11.93
CA GLY A 85 7.67 18.39 -12.66
C GLY A 85 6.72 18.14 -13.84
N GLN A 86 6.49 16.88 -14.25
CA GLN A 86 5.47 16.57 -15.25
C GLN A 86 4.07 16.83 -14.70
N ARG A 87 3.24 17.51 -15.51
CA ARG A 87 1.85 17.84 -15.20
C ARG A 87 1.00 16.59 -15.03
N ILE A 88 0.06 16.63 -14.09
CA ILE A 88 -0.96 15.58 -13.95
C ILE A 88 -1.84 15.57 -15.21
N PRO A 89 -1.99 14.40 -15.89
CA PRO A 89 -2.86 14.26 -17.05
C PRO A 89 -4.28 14.72 -16.77
N ARG A 90 -4.84 15.52 -17.69
CA ARG A 90 -6.19 16.08 -17.55
C ARG A 90 -7.27 14.99 -17.34
N LYS A 91 -7.14 13.85 -18.02
CA LYS A 91 -8.03 12.69 -17.86
C LYS A 91 -8.07 12.11 -16.44
N TRP A 92 -7.01 12.29 -15.62
CA TRP A 92 -7.00 11.85 -14.22
C TRP A 92 -7.70 12.86 -13.30
N LEU A 93 -7.63 14.14 -13.65
CA LEU A 93 -8.37 15.20 -12.95
C LEU A 93 -9.86 15.11 -13.27
N ASP A 94 -10.23 14.99 -14.55
CA ASP A 94 -11.62 14.95 -15.00
C ASP A 94 -12.36 13.71 -14.48
N SER A 95 -11.67 12.59 -14.23
CA SER A 95 -12.29 11.39 -13.65
C SER A 95 -12.44 11.45 -12.13
N GLY A 96 -11.86 12.45 -11.46
CA GLY A 96 -11.84 12.55 -10.00
C GLY A 96 -10.98 11.48 -9.30
N VAL A 97 -10.11 10.76 -10.03
CA VAL A 97 -9.12 9.88 -9.39
C VAL A 97 -8.00 10.69 -8.73
N ILE A 98 -7.70 11.86 -9.28
CA ILE A 98 -6.86 12.88 -8.65
C ILE A 98 -7.65 14.16 -8.56
N ILE A 99 -7.64 14.78 -7.39
CA ILE A 99 -8.23 16.09 -7.14
C ILE A 99 -7.08 17.09 -6.99
N GLN A 100 -7.27 18.29 -7.54
CA GLN A 100 -6.35 19.42 -7.39
C GLN A 100 -7.10 20.63 -6.82
N ALA A 101 -6.44 21.36 -5.94
CA ALA A 101 -6.95 22.58 -5.32
C ALA A 101 -5.80 23.54 -4.95
N GLU A 102 -6.10 24.84 -4.82
CA GLU A 102 -5.09 25.83 -4.43
C GLU A 102 -4.94 25.94 -2.90
N THR A 103 -5.93 25.45 -2.15
CA THR A 103 -5.88 25.39 -0.68
C THR A 103 -6.28 24.01 -0.15
N LEU A 104 -5.92 23.73 1.11
CA LEU A 104 -6.29 22.48 1.78
C LEU A 104 -7.79 22.40 2.07
N GLU A 105 -8.43 23.54 2.35
CA GLU A 105 -9.89 23.66 2.54
C GLU A 105 -10.63 23.25 1.26
N GLU A 106 -10.20 23.78 0.12
CA GLU A 106 -10.78 23.46 -1.17
C GLU A 106 -10.51 21.99 -1.54
N LEU A 107 -9.30 21.48 -1.25
CA LEU A 107 -8.98 20.07 -1.46
C LEU A 107 -9.90 19.15 -0.65
N ALA A 108 -10.07 19.43 0.64
CA ALA A 108 -10.94 18.67 1.53
C ALA A 108 -12.39 18.68 1.04
N THR A 109 -12.89 19.86 0.68
CA THR A 109 -14.26 20.03 0.15
C THR A 109 -14.46 19.19 -1.11
N LYS A 110 -13.54 19.28 -2.08
CA LYS A 110 -13.61 18.49 -3.32
C LYS A 110 -13.46 16.99 -3.09
N ALA A 111 -12.68 16.57 -2.09
CA ALA A 111 -12.46 15.17 -1.74
C ALA A 111 -13.55 14.58 -0.83
N GLY A 112 -14.51 15.40 -0.36
CA GLY A 112 -15.56 14.97 0.56
C GLY A 112 -15.04 14.69 1.98
N LEU A 113 -13.98 15.38 2.41
CA LEU A 113 -13.38 15.24 3.73
C LEU A 113 -13.91 16.32 4.69
N PRO A 114 -14.01 16.02 6.00
CA PRO A 114 -14.28 17.04 7.01
C PRO A 114 -13.12 18.06 7.04
N VAL A 115 -13.40 19.31 6.66
CA VAL A 115 -12.39 20.35 6.43
C VAL A 115 -11.51 20.58 7.66
N ASP A 116 -12.12 20.84 8.82
CA ASP A 116 -11.39 21.16 10.05
C ASP A 116 -10.50 19.99 10.51
N GLN A 117 -11.03 18.77 10.46
CA GLN A 117 -10.28 17.56 10.84
C GLN A 117 -9.10 17.32 9.90
N PHE A 118 -9.32 17.47 8.59
CA PHE A 118 -8.27 17.29 7.60
C PHE A 118 -7.13 18.31 7.77
N ILE A 119 -7.47 19.58 7.98
CA ILE A 119 -6.48 20.64 8.21
C ILE A 119 -5.67 20.36 9.48
N ALA A 120 -6.34 19.96 10.57
CA ALA A 120 -5.66 19.58 11.81
C ALA A 120 -4.69 18.41 11.59
N THR A 121 -5.08 17.41 10.79
CA THR A 121 -4.21 16.28 10.42
C THR A 121 -2.97 16.73 9.65
N VAL A 122 -3.12 17.59 8.64
CA VAL A 122 -1.98 18.11 7.86
C VAL A 122 -1.06 18.96 8.73
N GLN A 123 -1.62 19.84 9.57
CA GLN A 123 -0.83 20.67 10.49
C GLN A 123 -0.03 19.84 11.50
N ARG A 124 -0.66 18.80 12.06
CA ARG A 124 0.00 17.86 12.98
C ARG A 124 1.14 17.14 12.28
N PHE A 125 0.91 16.60 11.09
CA PHE A 125 1.94 15.93 10.29
C PHE A 125 3.10 16.87 9.94
N ASN A 126 2.82 18.12 9.56
CA ASN A 126 3.88 19.09 9.29
C ASN A 126 4.74 19.37 10.53
N GLY A 127 4.18 19.28 11.74
CA GLY A 127 4.95 19.28 12.99
C GLY A 127 5.95 18.12 13.11
N PHE A 128 5.53 16.92 12.70
CA PHE A 128 6.40 15.75 12.63
C PHE A 128 7.49 15.90 11.57
N ALA A 129 7.17 16.46 10.41
CA ALA A 129 8.15 16.74 9.38
C ALA A 129 9.25 17.70 9.87
N ARG A 130 8.89 18.75 10.63
CA ARG A 130 9.86 19.68 11.21
C ARG A 130 10.76 19.05 12.27
N SER A 131 10.20 18.19 13.12
CA SER A 131 10.97 17.52 14.19
C SER A 131 11.73 16.28 13.71
N GLY A 132 11.29 15.65 12.61
CA GLY A 132 11.81 14.38 12.11
C GLY A 132 11.22 13.14 12.75
N VAL A 133 10.25 13.29 13.64
CA VAL A 133 9.67 12.19 14.41
C VAL A 133 8.16 12.23 14.26
N ASP A 134 7.60 11.17 13.69
CA ASP A 134 6.16 10.94 13.62
C ASP A 134 5.72 10.16 14.86
N THR A 135 5.26 10.86 15.89
CA THR A 135 4.86 10.20 17.15
C THR A 135 3.50 9.51 17.06
N ASP A 136 2.78 9.64 15.94
CA ASP A 136 1.49 8.96 15.76
C ASP A 136 1.68 7.54 15.20
N TYR A 137 2.54 7.40 14.18
CA TYR A 137 2.71 6.13 13.47
C TYR A 137 4.16 5.72 13.22
N HIS A 138 5.14 6.44 13.75
CA HIS A 138 6.56 6.06 13.67
C HIS A 138 7.09 5.96 12.23
N ARG A 139 6.54 6.75 11.30
CA ARG A 139 6.98 6.77 9.89
C ARG A 139 8.43 7.23 9.75
N GLY A 140 9.20 6.45 8.99
CA GLY A 140 10.61 6.72 8.72
C GLY A 140 11.55 6.25 9.83
N GLU A 141 11.08 5.47 10.80
CA GLU A 141 11.93 4.90 11.85
C GLU A 141 12.61 3.58 11.43
N SER A 142 11.96 2.80 10.55
CA SER A 142 12.47 1.49 10.12
C SER A 142 13.40 1.58 8.90
N ALA A 143 14.26 0.57 8.71
CA ALA A 143 15.07 0.46 7.49
C ALA A 143 14.22 0.24 6.23
N TYR A 144 13.06 -0.41 6.37
CA TYR A 144 12.12 -0.61 5.27
C TYR A 144 11.55 0.72 4.80
N ASP A 145 11.08 1.56 5.73
CA ASP A 145 10.48 2.86 5.42
C ASP A 145 11.44 3.74 4.61
N ARG A 146 12.72 3.72 5.03
CA ARG A 146 13.76 4.56 4.45
C ARG A 146 14.23 4.07 3.08
N TYR A 147 13.89 2.86 2.67
CA TYR A 147 14.35 2.28 1.39
C TYR A 147 13.93 3.12 0.18
N TYR A 148 12.69 3.62 0.18
CA TYR A 148 12.17 4.55 -0.84
C TYR A 148 12.10 6.00 -0.36
N GLY A 149 12.65 6.31 0.81
CA GLY A 149 12.73 7.68 1.32
C GLY A 149 13.75 8.51 0.54
N ASP A 150 13.66 9.83 0.67
CA ASP A 150 14.64 10.76 0.08
C ASP A 150 15.74 11.07 1.11
N PRO A 151 16.96 10.54 0.97
CA PRO A 151 18.04 10.77 1.94
C PRO A 151 18.49 12.24 2.03
N THR A 152 18.15 13.06 1.03
CA THR A 152 18.41 14.51 1.01
C THR A 152 17.36 15.30 1.79
N ASN A 153 16.18 14.71 2.04
CA ASN A 153 15.17 15.31 2.90
C ASN A 153 15.56 15.13 4.37
N LYS A 154 15.73 16.25 5.07
CA LYS A 154 16.13 16.31 6.48
C LYS A 154 15.02 16.91 7.33
N PRO A 155 14.92 16.55 8.62
CA PRO A 155 15.77 15.60 9.35
C PRO A 155 15.47 14.11 9.08
N ASN A 156 14.33 13.78 8.48
CA ASN A 156 13.89 12.40 8.22
C ASN A 156 13.59 12.20 6.72
N PRO A 157 14.09 11.12 6.07
CA PRO A 157 13.93 10.92 4.63
C PRO A 157 12.50 10.66 4.16
N ASN A 158 11.57 10.35 5.08
CA ASN A 158 10.17 10.06 4.76
C ASN A 158 9.19 11.15 5.23
N LEU A 159 9.65 12.15 6.00
CA LEU A 159 8.79 13.20 6.55
C LEU A 159 9.14 14.56 5.94
N GLY A 160 8.23 15.12 5.17
CA GLY A 160 8.34 16.44 4.57
C GLY A 160 7.03 17.19 4.72
N GLU A 161 7.08 18.50 4.89
CA GLU A 161 5.88 19.31 5.06
C GLU A 161 5.04 19.34 3.77
N ILE A 162 3.72 19.38 3.93
CA ILE A 162 2.74 19.61 2.88
C ILE A 162 2.27 21.05 3.03
N ARG A 163 2.80 21.96 2.19
CA ARG A 163 2.58 23.41 2.34
C ARG A 163 2.70 24.22 1.05
N HIS A 164 2.96 23.58 -0.08
CA HIS A 164 3.22 24.25 -1.36
C HIS A 164 2.10 23.98 -2.36
N ALA A 165 1.16 24.91 -2.47
CA ALA A 165 0.10 24.86 -3.46
C ALA A 165 0.64 24.77 -4.92
N PRO A 166 -0.11 24.15 -5.85
CA PRO A 166 -1.38 23.45 -5.62
C PRO A 166 -1.22 22.15 -4.82
N TYR A 167 -2.29 21.79 -4.13
CA TYR A 167 -2.41 20.54 -3.38
C TYR A 167 -3.16 19.49 -4.18
N TYR A 168 -2.84 18.23 -3.93
CA TYR A 168 -3.40 17.09 -4.64
C TYR A 168 -3.89 16.01 -3.68
N ALA A 169 -4.95 15.31 -4.06
CA ALA A 169 -5.44 14.11 -3.41
C ALA A 169 -5.66 13.02 -4.46
N ALA A 170 -4.86 11.95 -4.40
CA ALA A 170 -5.00 10.78 -5.26
C ALA A 170 -5.77 9.67 -4.54
N LYS A 171 -6.83 9.16 -5.17
CA LYS A 171 -7.66 8.11 -4.59
C LYS A 171 -6.84 6.84 -4.40
N MET A 172 -6.96 6.22 -3.23
CA MET A 172 -6.27 4.99 -2.86
C MET A 172 -7.31 3.93 -2.50
N VAL A 173 -7.19 2.78 -3.17
CA VAL A 173 -7.98 1.56 -2.89
C VAL A 173 -7.05 0.37 -2.73
N PRO A 174 -7.46 -0.72 -2.06
CA PRO A 174 -6.70 -1.96 -2.10
C PRO A 174 -6.76 -2.54 -3.53
N GLY A 175 -5.61 -2.63 -4.18
CA GLY A 175 -5.46 -3.42 -5.41
C GLY A 175 -4.91 -4.81 -5.09
N ASP A 176 -5.16 -5.77 -5.97
CA ASP A 176 -4.64 -7.13 -5.82
C ASP A 176 -3.42 -7.38 -6.71
N LEU A 177 -2.51 -8.22 -6.22
CA LEU A 177 -1.36 -8.74 -6.96
C LEU A 177 -1.48 -10.28 -7.09
N GLY A 178 -2.72 -10.79 -7.09
CA GLY A 178 -3.06 -12.21 -7.00
C GLY A 178 -3.48 -12.64 -5.59
N THR A 179 -4.40 -13.60 -5.47
CA THR A 179 -4.89 -14.11 -4.18
C THR A 179 -3.85 -14.95 -3.45
N LYS A 180 -3.99 -15.06 -2.12
CA LYS A 180 -3.12 -15.87 -1.26
C LYS A 180 -3.90 -16.82 -0.34
N GLY A 181 -5.02 -17.33 -0.84
CA GLY A 181 -5.69 -18.50 -0.29
C GLY A 181 -5.58 -19.65 -1.29
N GLY A 182 -5.94 -20.86 -0.89
CA GLY A 182 -5.91 -21.98 -1.81
C GLY A 182 -5.90 -23.33 -1.12
N ILE A 183 -5.61 -24.36 -1.90
CA ILE A 183 -5.56 -25.75 -1.46
C ILE A 183 -4.53 -25.89 -0.32
N ARG A 184 -4.90 -26.56 0.77
CA ARG A 184 -3.96 -26.91 1.83
C ARG A 184 -3.01 -27.99 1.29
N THR A 185 -1.72 -27.80 1.51
CA THR A 185 -0.69 -28.75 1.09
C THR A 185 0.21 -29.14 2.24
N ASP A 186 0.81 -30.31 2.15
CA ASP A 186 1.94 -30.68 3.01
C ASP A 186 3.28 -30.16 2.46
N VAL A 187 4.38 -30.61 3.08
CA VAL A 187 5.75 -30.20 2.71
C VAL A 187 6.20 -30.70 1.33
N HIS A 188 5.47 -31.63 0.71
CA HIS A 188 5.74 -32.15 -0.63
C HIS A 188 4.81 -31.53 -1.69
N GLY A 189 3.94 -30.58 -1.29
CA GLY A 189 2.98 -29.95 -2.20
C GLY A 189 1.76 -30.81 -2.53
N ARG A 190 1.54 -31.93 -1.81
CA ARG A 190 0.35 -32.79 -2.02
C ARG A 190 -0.89 -32.12 -1.47
N ALA A 191 -1.98 -32.16 -2.22
CA ALA A 191 -3.26 -31.57 -1.80
C ALA A 191 -3.89 -32.35 -0.64
N LEU A 192 -4.42 -31.63 0.34
CA LEU A 192 -5.07 -32.19 1.52
C LEU A 192 -6.59 -31.98 1.46
N ARG A 193 -7.35 -32.97 1.94
CA ARG A 193 -8.78 -32.83 2.26
C ARG A 193 -8.96 -32.04 3.56
N ASP A 194 -10.22 -31.74 3.88
CA ASP A 194 -10.60 -31.03 5.11
C ASP A 194 -10.19 -31.78 6.37
N ASP A 195 -10.21 -33.12 6.34
CA ASP A 195 -9.74 -34.00 7.43
C ASP A 195 -8.20 -34.12 7.51
N GLY A 196 -7.47 -33.49 6.60
CA GLY A 196 -6.01 -33.55 6.51
C GLY A 196 -5.46 -34.75 5.74
N SER A 197 -6.29 -35.65 5.22
CA SER A 197 -5.84 -36.79 4.41
C SER A 197 -5.40 -36.35 3.00
N ILE A 198 -4.43 -37.09 2.43
CA ILE A 198 -3.84 -36.79 1.12
C ILE A 198 -4.79 -37.16 -0.01
N ILE A 199 -4.96 -36.26 -0.98
CA ILE A 199 -5.60 -36.57 -2.27
C ILE A 199 -4.52 -37.14 -3.20
N ASP A 200 -4.57 -38.45 -3.42
CA ASP A 200 -3.58 -39.13 -4.25
C ASP A 200 -3.54 -38.57 -5.68
N GLY A 201 -2.32 -38.37 -6.19
CA GLY A 201 -2.07 -37.79 -7.52
C GLY A 201 -2.32 -36.29 -7.68
N LEU A 202 -2.79 -35.56 -6.65
CA LEU A 202 -3.08 -34.12 -6.74
C LEU A 202 -2.07 -33.27 -5.98
N TYR A 203 -1.50 -32.27 -6.67
CA TYR A 203 -0.52 -31.34 -6.13
C TYR A 203 -0.92 -29.89 -6.38
N ALA A 204 -0.47 -28.98 -5.51
CA ALA A 204 -0.68 -27.54 -5.64
C ALA A 204 0.59 -26.78 -5.23
N ALA A 205 0.93 -25.73 -5.97
CA ALA A 205 2.06 -24.86 -5.66
C ALA A 205 1.79 -23.42 -6.14
N GLY A 206 2.36 -22.44 -5.45
CA GLY A 206 2.14 -21.02 -5.75
C GLY A 206 0.75 -20.55 -5.32
N ASN A 207 0.16 -19.61 -6.06
CA ASN A 207 -1.07 -18.93 -5.61
C ASN A 207 -2.34 -19.81 -5.61
N VAL A 208 -2.29 -21.03 -6.15
CA VAL A 208 -3.37 -22.02 -6.01
C VAL A 208 -3.29 -22.81 -4.70
N SER A 209 -2.15 -22.74 -4.01
CA SER A 209 -1.93 -23.33 -2.69
C SER A 209 -2.03 -22.28 -1.58
N SER A 210 -2.42 -22.72 -0.38
CA SER A 210 -2.35 -21.86 0.81
C SER A 210 -0.90 -21.46 1.11
N PRO A 211 -0.61 -20.17 1.35
CA PRO A 211 0.76 -19.69 1.52
C PRO A 211 1.31 -20.12 2.88
N VAL A 212 2.59 -20.48 2.92
CA VAL A 212 3.28 -20.77 4.20
C VAL A 212 3.46 -19.54 5.09
N MET A 213 3.31 -18.34 4.52
CA MET A 213 3.44 -17.04 5.22
C MET A 213 2.15 -16.55 5.86
N GLY A 214 1.02 -17.26 5.68
CA GLY A 214 -0.28 -16.88 6.24
C GLY A 214 -0.69 -15.43 5.90
N HIS A 215 -0.99 -14.64 6.94
CA HIS A 215 -1.50 -13.29 6.77
C HIS A 215 -0.45 -12.24 6.42
N THR A 216 0.84 -12.49 6.58
CA THR A 216 1.87 -11.47 6.30
C THR A 216 2.51 -11.65 4.93
N TYR A 217 3.48 -10.79 4.62
CA TYR A 217 4.32 -10.90 3.44
C TYR A 217 5.77 -10.60 3.83
N PRO A 218 6.67 -11.60 3.84
CA PRO A 218 7.96 -11.50 4.51
C PRO A 218 8.95 -10.59 3.79
N GLY A 219 8.74 -10.33 2.50
CA GLY A 219 9.62 -9.48 1.71
C GLY A 219 9.51 -9.76 0.21
N PRO A 220 10.23 -8.97 -0.62
CA PRO A 220 10.25 -9.14 -2.07
C PRO A 220 10.56 -10.60 -2.46
N GLY A 221 9.78 -11.15 -3.38
CA GLY A 221 9.91 -12.56 -3.79
C GLY A 221 9.14 -13.56 -2.91
N GLY A 222 8.45 -13.12 -1.86
CA GLY A 222 7.65 -13.97 -0.96
C GLY A 222 6.52 -14.78 -1.61
N THR A 223 6.22 -14.54 -2.88
CA THR A 223 5.32 -15.39 -3.69
C THR A 223 6.08 -16.30 -4.65
N ILE A 224 7.05 -15.76 -5.39
CA ILE A 224 7.78 -16.50 -6.43
C ILE A 224 8.67 -17.58 -5.80
N GLY A 225 9.39 -17.25 -4.72
CA GLY A 225 10.27 -18.19 -4.03
C GLY A 225 9.51 -19.45 -3.59
N PRO A 226 8.45 -19.33 -2.76
CA PRO A 226 7.66 -20.48 -2.36
C PRO A 226 7.03 -21.22 -3.53
N ALA A 227 6.53 -20.53 -4.55
CA ALA A 227 5.96 -21.17 -5.73
C ALA A 227 6.98 -22.08 -6.44
N MET A 228 8.19 -21.59 -6.66
CA MET A 228 9.27 -22.38 -7.27
C MET A 228 9.70 -23.54 -6.37
N THR A 229 9.87 -23.29 -5.07
CA THR A 229 10.29 -24.33 -4.11
C THR A 229 9.27 -25.45 -4.02
N PHE A 230 7.99 -25.15 -3.80
CA PHE A 230 6.95 -26.18 -3.68
C PHE A 230 6.66 -26.87 -5.02
N GLY A 231 6.78 -26.15 -6.15
CA GLY A 231 6.71 -26.78 -7.47
C GLY A 231 7.83 -27.79 -7.69
N TYR A 232 9.05 -27.48 -7.27
CA TYR A 232 10.18 -28.38 -7.32
C TYR A 232 10.00 -29.60 -6.39
N LEU A 233 9.58 -29.38 -5.14
CA LEU A 233 9.34 -30.47 -4.19
C LEU A 233 8.24 -31.42 -4.63
N ALA A 234 7.17 -30.89 -5.25
CA ALA A 234 6.11 -31.71 -5.84
C ALA A 234 6.66 -32.60 -6.97
N ALA A 235 7.48 -32.05 -7.87
CA ALA A 235 8.08 -32.81 -8.96
C ALA A 235 9.01 -33.92 -8.46
N LEU A 236 9.84 -33.65 -7.45
CA LEU A 236 10.69 -34.65 -6.81
C LEU A 236 9.89 -35.81 -6.21
N HIS A 237 8.83 -35.50 -5.45
CA HIS A 237 7.97 -36.52 -4.88
C HIS A 237 7.26 -37.34 -5.97
N ILE A 238 6.81 -36.72 -7.06
CA ILE A 238 6.19 -37.43 -8.20
C ILE A 238 7.19 -38.40 -8.84
N ALA A 239 8.46 -38.02 -8.94
CA ALA A 239 9.52 -38.86 -9.50
C ALA A 239 9.99 -39.99 -8.56
N GLY A 240 9.52 -40.02 -7.31
CA GLY A 240 10.02 -40.95 -6.28
C GLY A 240 11.38 -40.57 -5.70
N GLU A 241 11.84 -39.34 -5.95
CA GLU A 241 13.09 -38.80 -5.43
C GLU A 241 12.80 -38.02 -4.13
N ARG A 242 12.78 -38.74 -2.99
CA ARG A 242 12.37 -38.30 -1.64
C ARG A 242 10.87 -38.08 -1.41
#